data_AF-A0A6P0YXR2-F1
#
_entry.id   AF-A0A6P0YXR2-F1
#
_cell.length_a   1.000
_cell.length_b   1.000
_cell.length_c   1.000
_cell.angle_alpha   90.00
_cell.angle_beta   90.00
_cell.angle_gamma   90.00
#
_symmetry.space_group_name_H-M   'P 1'
#
loop_
_entity.id
_entity.type
_entity.pdbx_description
1 polymer ?
#
loop_
_entity_poly.entity_id
_entity_poly.type
_entity_poly.pdbx_seq_one_letter_code
_entity_poly.pdbx_strand_id
1 'polypeptide(L)'
;MDRVMMRDRTENYCLQEDEQMCFVHIPKTAGTTMSAILESRFDHKRICPTPYWRELKLMPPEQLKDYQLFRGHFPYSVSELIPKTPVFITMLRDPIERVISAYEFMKTCIIMHPNAQKVQEKARTLSLKDYVRDPEVNGVVNSQTIMVAGREIQDISVPATDSKWLEIAKENLQTFAWVGITEQFWQSVGVLSYQFGWSPPDQIQRLMVGKKKLRRENLTQDVIDAIAECNQLDLELYDYAKSLFEQQYQDMLQTLEYRYGDRVDAASTSPIEASPMISNNSGSGNLNSENLNSENLTRVRSLLECHYQDCFAQAHPKEKATNRLTFSFDQAVPGNGWHRLEGLERNEPFRWT
;
A
#
# COMPACT_ATOMS: atom_id res chain seq x y z
N MET A 1 2.09 27.94 8.33
CA MET A 1 1.52 26.60 8.59
C MET A 1 0.12 26.62 8.04
N ASP A 2 0.01 26.37 6.74
CA ASP A 2 -1.30 26.23 6.12
C ASP A 2 -1.92 24.93 6.61
N ARG A 3 -3.16 25.03 7.12
CA ARG A 3 -3.94 23.85 7.51
C ARG A 3 -4.06 22.96 6.28
N VAL A 4 -3.43 21.80 6.33
CA VAL A 4 -3.64 20.74 5.33
C VAL A 4 -5.14 20.46 5.31
N MET A 5 -5.80 20.81 4.21
CA MET A 5 -7.25 20.62 4.07
C MET A 5 -7.57 19.13 4.21
N MET A 6 -8.65 18.81 4.93
CA MET A 6 -9.20 17.46 4.92
C MET A 6 -9.44 17.05 3.46
N ARG A 7 -8.86 15.92 3.05
CA ARG A 7 -9.02 15.44 1.67
C ARG A 7 -10.35 14.71 1.57
N ASP A 8 -11.20 15.19 0.68
CA ASP A 8 -12.31 14.39 0.19
C ASP A 8 -11.73 13.18 -0.57
N ARG A 9 -12.13 11.98 -0.15
CA ARG A 9 -11.64 10.71 -0.69
C ARG A 9 -12.65 10.04 -1.63
N THR A 10 -13.73 10.75 -1.97
CA THR A 10 -14.85 10.23 -2.77
C THR A 10 -14.71 10.51 -4.27
N GLU A 11 -13.73 11.33 -4.67
CA GLU A 11 -13.45 11.66 -6.07
C GLU A 11 -12.12 11.09 -6.57
N ASN A 12 -12.04 10.89 -7.89
CA ASN A 12 -10.82 10.48 -8.57
C ASN A 12 -9.74 11.56 -8.40
N TYR A 13 -8.60 11.16 -7.88
CA TYR A 13 -7.44 11.98 -7.65
C TYR A 13 -6.37 11.72 -8.71
N CYS A 14 -6.10 12.73 -9.54
CA CYS A 14 -4.96 12.71 -10.45
C CYS A 14 -3.77 13.40 -9.76
N LEU A 15 -2.64 12.69 -9.62
CA LEU A 15 -1.42 13.25 -9.05
C LEU A 15 -0.86 14.33 -9.98
N GLN A 16 -0.76 15.57 -9.49
CA GLN A 16 -0.30 16.73 -10.26
C GLN A 16 1.24 16.79 -10.35
N GLU A 17 1.78 17.59 -11.28
CA GLU A 17 3.23 17.72 -11.48
C GLU A 17 3.96 18.38 -10.29
N ASP A 18 3.25 19.22 -9.54
CA ASP A 18 3.70 19.89 -8.33
C ASP A 18 3.39 19.08 -7.05
N GLU A 19 3.03 17.81 -7.19
CA GLU A 19 2.77 16.91 -6.08
C GLU A 19 3.80 15.78 -5.99
N GLN A 20 4.03 15.32 -4.75
CA GLN A 20 5.00 14.25 -4.44
C GLN A 20 4.35 13.19 -3.54
N MET A 21 4.16 12.00 -4.10
CA MET A 21 3.58 10.88 -3.37
C MET A 21 4.55 10.34 -2.33
N CYS A 22 4.09 10.24 -1.08
CA CYS A 22 4.86 9.81 0.06
C CYS A 22 4.20 8.58 0.70
N PHE A 23 4.77 7.41 0.43
CA PHE A 23 4.39 6.17 1.09
C PHE A 23 5.14 6.03 2.41
N VAL A 24 4.43 6.34 3.51
CA VAL A 24 4.87 6.13 4.89
C VAL A 24 4.84 4.62 5.16
N HIS A 25 5.94 3.93 4.85
CA HIS A 25 6.01 2.49 4.99
C HIS A 25 6.27 2.11 6.44
N ILE A 26 5.21 1.76 7.16
CA ILE A 26 5.29 1.20 8.50
C ILE A 26 5.83 -0.25 8.43
N PRO A 27 6.85 -0.61 9.21
CA PRO A 27 7.38 -1.97 9.19
C PRO A 27 6.31 -3.04 9.43
N LYS A 28 6.35 -4.08 8.60
CA LYS A 28 5.52 -5.30 8.70
C LYS A 28 4.03 -5.14 8.38
N THR A 29 3.67 -4.12 7.60
CA THR A 29 2.31 -3.87 7.08
C THR A 29 2.18 -4.16 5.57
N ALA A 30 2.85 -5.22 5.09
CA ALA A 30 2.93 -5.60 3.66
C ALA A 30 3.53 -4.53 2.73
N GLY A 31 4.26 -3.54 3.27
CA GLY A 31 4.78 -2.43 2.48
C GLY A 31 5.86 -2.79 1.44
N THR A 32 6.50 -3.96 1.50
CA THR A 32 7.34 -4.45 0.39
C THR A 32 6.52 -4.75 -0.86
N THR A 33 5.39 -5.45 -0.72
CA THR A 33 4.46 -5.67 -1.84
C THR A 33 3.86 -4.34 -2.30
N MET A 34 3.47 -3.47 -1.37
CA MET A 34 2.95 -2.14 -1.74
C MET A 34 3.99 -1.29 -2.48
N SER A 35 5.26 -1.31 -2.05
CA SER A 35 6.35 -0.61 -2.74
C SER A 35 6.50 -1.11 -4.18
N ALA A 36 6.47 -2.42 -4.41
CA ALA A 36 6.54 -2.98 -5.77
C ALA A 36 5.35 -2.54 -6.64
N ILE A 37 4.14 -2.49 -6.07
CA ILE A 37 2.96 -1.96 -6.76
C ILE A 37 3.15 -0.49 -7.12
N LEU A 38 3.61 0.35 -6.18
CA LEU A 38 3.85 1.77 -6.41
C LEU A 38 4.96 1.98 -7.45
N GLU A 39 6.10 1.32 -7.32
CA GLU A 39 7.24 1.43 -8.24
C GLU A 39 6.84 1.10 -9.69
N SER A 40 5.87 0.22 -9.91
CA SER A 40 5.32 -0.08 -11.25
C SER A 40 4.54 1.08 -11.89
N ARG A 41 4.16 2.09 -11.11
CA ARG A 41 3.34 3.25 -11.54
C ARG A 41 4.15 4.50 -11.82
N PHE A 42 5.43 4.52 -11.47
CA PHE A 42 6.30 5.68 -11.65
C PHE A 42 7.48 5.31 -12.55
N ASP A 43 7.96 6.28 -13.33
CA ASP A 43 9.27 6.14 -13.98
C ASP A 43 10.33 5.96 -12.89
N HIS A 44 11.15 4.91 -12.98
CA HIS A 44 12.25 4.63 -12.06
C HIS A 44 13.16 5.83 -11.75
N LYS A 45 13.34 6.77 -12.69
CA LYS A 45 14.13 7.99 -12.48
C LYS A 45 13.45 9.01 -11.55
N ARG A 46 12.12 8.94 -11.44
CA ARG A 46 11.30 9.78 -10.55
C ARG A 46 11.01 9.10 -9.21
N ILE A 47 11.67 7.98 -8.90
CA ILE A 47 11.56 7.32 -7.60
C ILE A 47 12.79 7.69 -6.76
N CYS A 48 12.55 8.21 -5.55
CA CYS A 48 13.62 8.51 -4.62
C CYS A 48 14.42 7.24 -4.31
N PRO A 49 15.76 7.25 -4.45
CA PRO A 49 16.57 6.03 -4.37
C PRO A 49 16.70 5.47 -2.96
N THR A 50 16.53 6.31 -1.93
CA THR A 50 16.69 5.89 -0.54
C THR A 50 15.34 5.65 0.15
N PRO A 51 15.16 4.49 0.80
CA PRO A 51 14.02 4.23 1.68
C PRO A 51 14.31 4.65 3.13
N TYR A 52 15.47 5.25 3.41
CA TYR A 52 15.95 5.51 4.77
C TYR A 52 15.90 7.00 5.12
N TRP A 53 15.18 7.30 6.20
CA TRP A 53 14.98 8.67 6.69
C TRP A 53 16.29 9.46 6.91
N ARG A 54 17.33 8.81 7.44
CA ARG A 54 18.63 9.44 7.70
C ARG A 54 19.36 9.84 6.41
N GLU A 55 19.25 9.04 5.37
CA GLU A 55 19.86 9.34 4.07
C GLU A 55 19.08 10.44 3.36
N LEU A 56 17.74 10.41 3.46
CA LEU A 56 16.88 11.45 2.90
C LEU A 56 17.21 12.84 3.46
N LYS A 57 17.46 12.94 4.78
CA LYS A 57 17.91 14.19 5.44
C LYS A 57 19.23 14.75 4.91
N LEU A 58 20.07 13.92 4.28
CA LEU A 58 21.37 14.33 3.72
C LEU A 58 21.27 14.77 2.26
N MET A 59 20.13 14.56 1.59
CA MET A 59 19.93 14.90 0.19
C MET A 59 19.61 16.40 0.02
N PRO A 60 20.20 17.09 -0.98
CA PRO A 60 19.85 18.49 -1.26
C PRO A 60 18.38 18.65 -1.69
N PRO A 61 17.65 19.68 -1.25
CA PRO A 61 16.26 19.91 -1.64
C PRO A 61 16.05 20.01 -3.17
N GLU A 62 17.01 20.55 -3.90
CA GLU A 62 16.95 20.62 -5.37
C GLU A 62 16.91 19.24 -6.02
N GLN A 63 17.66 18.27 -5.48
CA GLN A 63 17.59 16.88 -5.95
C GLN A 63 16.26 16.23 -5.58
N LEU A 64 15.70 16.56 -4.41
CA LEU A 64 14.42 16.00 -3.97
C LEU A 64 13.25 16.44 -4.86
N LYS A 65 13.32 17.60 -5.53
CA LYS A 65 12.24 18.10 -6.43
C LYS A 65 12.02 17.22 -7.67
N ASP A 66 13.04 16.49 -8.10
CA ASP A 66 13.01 15.66 -9.32
C ASP A 66 12.26 14.34 -9.12
N TYR A 67 12.09 13.91 -7.87
CA TYR A 67 11.35 12.68 -7.55
C TYR A 67 9.85 12.97 -7.38
N GLN A 68 9.02 12.02 -7.78
CA GLN A 68 7.57 12.02 -7.53
C GLN A 68 7.15 10.96 -6.51
N LEU A 69 7.91 9.88 -6.34
CA LEU A 69 7.62 8.85 -5.36
C LEU A 69 8.71 8.78 -4.30
N PHE A 70 8.30 8.98 -3.05
CA PHE A 70 9.05 8.70 -1.84
C PHE A 70 8.42 7.49 -1.17
N ARG A 71 9.21 6.45 -0.91
CA ARG A 71 8.74 5.23 -0.25
C ARG A 71 9.81 4.73 0.71
N GLY A 72 9.45 4.54 1.97
CA GLY A 72 10.46 4.20 2.97
C GLY A 72 9.98 4.25 4.40
N HIS A 73 10.85 3.81 5.31
CA HIS A 73 10.59 3.79 6.74
C HIS A 73 10.83 5.18 7.36
N PHE A 74 10.14 6.19 6.83
CA PHE A 74 10.14 7.54 7.37
C PHE A 74 8.77 7.86 7.97
N PRO A 75 8.72 8.66 9.05
CA PRO A 75 7.47 9.07 9.65
C PRO A 75 6.77 10.19 8.86
N TYR A 76 5.55 10.56 9.23
CA TYR A 76 4.78 11.63 8.60
C TYR A 76 5.50 12.99 8.52
N SER A 77 6.43 13.27 9.44
CA SER A 77 7.28 14.48 9.42
C SER A 77 8.23 14.53 8.21
N VAL A 78 8.24 13.51 7.35
CA VAL A 78 8.88 13.60 6.02
C VAL A 78 8.37 14.78 5.21
N SER A 79 7.12 15.22 5.44
CA SER A 79 6.56 16.47 4.90
C SER A 79 7.51 17.67 5.03
N GLU A 80 8.31 17.74 6.10
CA GLU A 80 9.27 18.83 6.33
C GLU A 80 10.46 18.82 5.35
N LEU A 81 10.74 17.67 4.72
CA LEU A 81 11.82 17.49 3.74
C LEU A 81 11.34 17.52 2.29
N ILE A 82 10.05 17.30 2.05
CA ILE A 82 9.49 17.20 0.71
C ILE A 82 9.32 18.62 0.14
N PRO A 83 9.98 18.95 -0.99
CA PRO A 83 10.02 20.32 -1.50
C PRO A 83 8.73 20.75 -2.23
N LYS A 84 7.87 19.81 -2.63
CA LYS A 84 6.57 20.08 -3.27
C LYS A 84 5.41 19.60 -2.39
N THR A 85 4.18 19.71 -2.88
CA THR A 85 2.98 19.33 -2.11
C THR A 85 2.96 17.81 -1.85
N PRO A 86 3.04 17.34 -0.59
CA PRO A 86 3.09 15.91 -0.32
C PRO A 86 1.71 15.26 -0.44
N VAL A 87 1.67 14.05 -0.99
CA VAL A 87 0.47 13.20 -1.09
C VAL A 87 0.72 11.93 -0.30
N PHE A 88 0.19 11.90 0.93
CA PHE A 88 0.47 10.82 1.86
C PHE A 88 -0.40 9.60 1.63
N ILE A 89 0.25 8.43 1.61
CA ILE A 89 -0.40 7.12 1.60
C ILE A 89 0.28 6.20 2.62
N THR A 90 -0.46 5.28 3.22
CA THR A 90 0.10 4.30 4.18
C THR A 90 -0.69 2.99 4.22
N MET A 91 -0.07 1.96 4.79
CA MET A 91 -0.67 0.67 5.10
C MET A 91 -0.57 0.42 6.59
N LEU A 92 -1.69 0.10 7.23
CA LEU A 92 -1.77 -0.39 8.60
C LEU A 92 -2.03 -1.90 8.65
N ARG A 93 -1.83 -2.47 9.82
CA ARG A 93 -2.07 -3.89 10.12
C ARG A 93 -2.60 -4.03 11.54
N ASP A 94 -3.34 -5.11 11.82
CA ASP A 94 -3.70 -5.49 13.19
C ASP A 94 -2.43 -5.43 14.07
N PRO A 95 -2.43 -4.63 15.16
CA PRO A 95 -1.23 -4.39 15.95
C PRO A 95 -0.61 -5.66 16.52
N ILE A 96 -1.43 -6.65 16.89
CA ILE A 96 -0.98 -7.91 17.46
C ILE A 96 -0.26 -8.73 16.38
N GLU A 97 -0.89 -8.91 15.23
CA GLU A 97 -0.31 -9.59 14.06
C GLU A 97 0.95 -8.89 13.53
N ARG A 98 1.00 -7.55 13.62
CA ARG A 98 2.18 -6.76 13.26
C ARG A 98 3.34 -7.02 14.22
N VAL A 99 3.11 -7.01 15.54
CA VAL A 99 4.13 -7.29 16.56
C VAL A 99 4.68 -8.70 16.41
N ILE A 100 3.81 -9.71 16.24
CA ILE A 100 4.22 -11.10 15.99
C ILE A 100 5.11 -11.17 14.75
N SER A 101 4.70 -10.50 13.67
CA SER A 101 5.48 -10.45 12.43
C SER A 101 6.81 -9.73 12.57
N ALA A 102 6.90 -8.70 13.42
CA ALA A 102 8.12 -7.96 13.69
C ALA A 102 9.10 -8.82 14.50
N TYR A 103 8.61 -9.51 15.53
CA TYR A 103 9.40 -10.44 16.34
C TYR A 103 10.00 -11.57 15.51
N GLU A 104 9.19 -12.25 14.69
CA GLU A 104 9.68 -13.32 13.79
C GLU A 104 10.69 -12.80 12.76
N PHE A 105 10.48 -11.59 12.25
CA PHE A 105 11.45 -10.95 11.38
C PHE A 105 12.77 -10.68 12.09
N MET A 106 12.76 -10.14 13.31
CA MET A 106 13.97 -9.84 14.07
C MET A 106 14.81 -11.09 14.38
N LYS A 107 14.17 -12.25 14.58
CA LYS A 107 14.87 -13.53 14.77
C LYS A 107 15.68 -13.98 13.56
N THR A 108 15.15 -13.73 12.36
CA THR A 108 15.61 -14.35 11.12
C THR A 108 16.35 -13.42 10.18
N CYS A 109 16.16 -12.11 10.31
CA CYS A 109 16.81 -11.13 9.46
C CYS A 109 18.34 -11.17 9.60
N ILE A 110 19.05 -10.83 8.52
CA ILE A 110 20.50 -10.62 8.54
C ILE A 110 20.68 -9.11 8.66
N ILE A 111 21.01 -8.63 9.86
CA ILE A 111 21.20 -7.19 10.10
C ILE A 111 22.68 -6.88 10.33
N MET A 112 23.19 -5.91 9.56
CA MET A 112 24.57 -5.45 9.64
C MET A 112 24.74 -4.21 10.54
N HIS A 113 23.65 -3.62 11.05
CA HIS A 113 23.70 -2.43 11.90
C HIS A 113 23.76 -2.78 13.41
N PRO A 114 24.71 -2.24 14.20
CA PRO A 114 24.94 -2.62 15.61
C PRO A 114 23.71 -2.49 16.53
N ASN A 115 22.95 -1.39 16.45
CA ASN A 115 21.76 -1.23 17.30
C ASN A 115 20.68 -2.28 17.02
N ALA A 116 20.58 -2.73 15.78
CA ALA A 116 19.61 -3.73 15.39
C ALA A 116 20.08 -5.16 15.72
N GLN A 117 21.39 -5.36 15.93
CA GLN A 117 21.92 -6.63 16.46
C GLN A 117 21.48 -6.88 17.90
N LYS A 118 21.47 -5.84 18.76
CA LYS A 118 20.99 -5.97 20.16
C LYS A 118 19.53 -6.38 20.23
N VAL A 119 18.67 -5.70 19.48
CA VAL A 119 17.23 -6.02 19.42
C VAL A 119 17.00 -7.41 18.81
N GLN A 120 17.80 -7.79 17.81
CA GLN A 120 17.77 -9.14 17.24
C GLN A 120 18.17 -10.22 18.25
N GLU A 121 19.24 -10.00 19.02
CA GLU A 121 19.68 -10.94 20.06
C GLU A 121 18.55 -11.16 21.08
N LYS A 122 17.92 -10.07 21.55
CA LYS A 122 16.73 -10.14 22.41
C LYS A 122 15.60 -10.93 21.77
N ALA A 123 15.32 -10.74 20.48
CA ALA A 123 14.29 -11.52 19.78
C ALA A 123 14.62 -13.03 19.70
N ARG A 124 15.91 -13.40 19.71
CA ARG A 124 16.35 -14.80 19.69
C ARG A 124 16.36 -15.45 21.07
N THR A 125 16.55 -14.67 22.13
CA THR A 125 16.72 -15.19 23.50
C THR A 125 15.48 -15.06 24.37
N LEU A 126 14.69 -13.99 24.20
CA LEU A 126 13.50 -13.72 25.00
C LEU A 126 12.27 -14.43 24.42
N SER A 127 11.29 -14.70 25.28
CA SER A 127 9.94 -15.04 24.83
C SER A 127 9.30 -13.83 24.14
N LEU A 128 8.27 -14.01 23.32
CA LEU A 128 7.55 -12.88 22.71
C LEU A 128 6.96 -11.92 23.76
N LYS A 129 6.48 -12.47 24.88
CA LYS A 129 5.94 -11.70 26.01
C LYS A 129 6.99 -10.83 26.68
N ASP A 130 8.18 -11.38 26.92
CA ASP A 130 9.27 -10.62 27.52
C ASP A 130 9.88 -9.63 26.52
N TYR A 131 9.96 -10.02 25.25
CA TYR A 131 10.47 -9.18 24.17
C TYR A 131 9.66 -7.89 23.99
N VAL A 132 8.32 -7.95 24.01
CA VAL A 132 7.49 -6.74 23.83
C VAL A 132 7.51 -5.82 25.05
N ARG A 133 7.85 -6.34 26.24
CA ARG A 133 7.98 -5.58 27.49
C ARG A 133 9.39 -5.07 27.76
N ASP A 134 10.38 -5.50 26.96
CA ASP A 134 11.77 -5.12 27.16
C ASP A 134 11.96 -3.64 26.80
N PRO A 135 12.50 -2.81 27.71
CA PRO A 135 12.63 -1.37 27.51
C PRO A 135 13.61 -0.99 26.38
N GLU A 136 14.50 -1.89 25.98
CA GLU A 136 15.40 -1.68 24.84
C GLU A 136 14.74 -2.05 23.50
N VAL A 137 13.51 -2.58 23.52
CA VAL A 137 12.72 -2.99 22.34
C VAL A 137 11.55 -2.03 22.14
N ASN A 138 11.83 -0.74 22.01
CA ASN A 138 10.79 0.27 21.76
C ASN A 138 10.19 0.19 20.33
N GLY A 139 10.93 -0.43 19.39
CA GLY A 139 10.62 -0.52 17.97
C GLY A 139 9.27 -1.16 17.61
N VAL A 140 8.65 -1.82 18.58
CA VAL A 140 7.39 -2.54 18.41
C VAL A 140 6.24 -1.99 19.26
N VAL A 141 6.48 -0.96 20.09
CA VAL A 141 5.48 -0.36 20.99
C VAL A 141 4.82 0.82 20.27
N ASN A 142 3.50 0.77 20.06
CA ASN A 142 2.71 1.82 19.41
C ASN A 142 3.32 2.35 18.10
N SER A 143 4.05 1.50 17.37
CA SER A 143 4.91 1.93 16.27
C SER A 143 4.14 2.54 15.10
N GLN A 144 2.90 2.08 14.86
CA GLN A 144 2.07 2.64 13.77
C GLN A 144 1.67 4.07 14.12
N THR A 145 1.19 4.28 15.35
CA THR A 145 0.82 5.57 15.91
C THR A 145 1.99 6.53 15.88
N ILE A 146 3.17 6.11 16.34
CA ILE A 146 4.36 6.95 16.39
C ILE A 146 4.79 7.39 14.98
N MET A 147 4.81 6.49 13.99
CA MET A 147 5.16 6.87 12.62
C MET A 147 4.12 7.82 11.98
N VAL A 148 2.83 7.54 12.16
CA VAL A 148 1.74 8.38 11.61
C VAL A 148 1.69 9.74 12.32
N ALA A 149 2.03 9.80 13.61
CA ALA A 149 2.18 11.05 14.36
C ALA A 149 3.41 11.87 13.96
N GLY A 150 4.26 11.37 13.06
CA GLY A 150 5.43 12.10 12.57
C GLY A 150 6.70 11.88 13.37
N ARG A 151 6.84 10.75 14.08
CA ARG A 151 7.99 10.45 14.94
C ARG A 151 8.72 9.19 14.52
N GLU A 152 10.05 9.20 14.69
CA GLU A 152 10.88 8.02 14.47
C GLU A 152 10.65 7.00 15.59
N ILE A 153 10.38 5.73 15.24
CA ILE A 153 10.11 4.68 16.25
C ILE A 153 11.32 4.45 17.17
N GLN A 154 12.54 4.74 16.70
CA GLN A 154 13.78 4.56 17.47
C GLN A 154 14.09 5.72 18.43
N ASP A 155 13.27 6.78 18.44
CA ASP A 155 13.48 7.93 19.32
C ASP A 155 13.01 7.63 20.76
N ILE A 156 13.94 7.16 21.59
CA ILE A 156 13.69 6.83 23.01
C ILE A 156 13.52 8.06 23.90
N SER A 157 13.78 9.28 23.40
CA SER A 157 13.68 10.50 24.21
C SER A 157 12.23 10.83 24.58
N VAL A 158 11.27 10.20 23.90
CA VAL A 158 9.85 10.46 24.06
C VAL A 158 9.09 9.15 24.29
N PRO A 159 8.27 9.06 25.34
CA PRO A 159 7.46 7.88 25.58
C PRO A 159 6.48 7.62 24.45
N ALA A 160 6.57 6.43 23.85
CA ALA A 160 5.62 5.96 22.83
C ALA A 160 4.21 5.69 23.37
N THR A 161 4.01 5.82 24.68
CA THR A 161 2.76 5.59 25.41
C THR A 161 2.00 6.87 25.73
N ASP A 162 2.54 8.05 25.42
CA ASP A 162 1.85 9.32 25.63
C ASP A 162 0.61 9.41 24.71
N SER A 163 -0.57 9.54 25.31
CA SER A 163 -1.86 9.48 24.59
C SER A 163 -2.03 10.58 23.55
N LYS A 164 -1.28 11.69 23.65
CA LYS A 164 -1.32 12.75 22.63
C LYS A 164 -0.93 12.25 21.24
N TRP A 165 -0.10 11.20 21.15
CA TRP A 165 0.33 10.65 19.86
C TRP A 165 -0.84 10.05 19.08
N LEU A 166 -1.83 9.49 19.78
CA LEU A 166 -3.03 8.94 19.13
C LEU A 166 -3.82 10.03 18.43
N GLU A 167 -4.04 11.16 19.09
CA GLU A 167 -4.83 12.26 18.52
C GLU A 167 -4.10 12.91 17.33
N ILE A 168 -2.79 13.16 17.47
CA ILE A 168 -1.95 13.64 16.34
C ILE A 168 -1.97 12.63 15.19
N ALA A 169 -1.89 11.33 15.47
CA ALA A 169 -1.92 10.30 14.44
C ALA A 169 -3.28 10.27 13.72
N LYS A 170 -4.41 10.37 14.43
CA LYS A 170 -5.75 10.43 13.82
C LYS A 170 -5.91 11.67 12.95
N GLU A 171 -5.50 12.84 13.43
CA GLU A 171 -5.52 14.09 12.67
C GLU A 171 -4.67 13.98 11.39
N ASN A 172 -3.44 13.49 11.51
CA ASN A 172 -2.59 13.26 10.34
C ASN A 172 -3.23 12.24 9.40
N LEU A 173 -3.75 11.12 9.90
CA LEU A 173 -4.33 10.06 9.09
C LEU A 173 -5.51 10.56 8.24
N GLN A 174 -6.28 11.54 8.71
CA GLN A 174 -7.35 12.17 7.91
C GLN A 174 -6.80 12.88 6.67
N THR A 175 -5.60 13.45 6.74
CA THR A 175 -4.95 14.14 5.60
C THR A 175 -4.39 13.20 4.54
N PHE A 176 -4.24 11.90 4.85
CA PHE A 176 -3.74 10.93 3.87
C PHE A 176 -4.74 10.84 2.72
N ALA A 177 -4.21 10.81 1.49
CA ALA A 177 -5.02 10.49 0.33
C ALA A 177 -5.59 9.08 0.48
N TRP A 178 -4.78 8.13 0.93
CA TRP A 178 -5.18 6.73 1.03
C TRP A 178 -4.59 6.03 2.25
N VAL A 179 -5.39 5.15 2.84
CA VAL A 179 -5.04 4.31 3.99
C VAL A 179 -5.51 2.89 3.69
N GLY A 180 -4.58 1.95 3.58
CA GLY A 180 -4.88 0.55 3.36
C GLY A 180 -4.76 -0.32 4.62
N ILE A 181 -5.43 -1.46 4.60
CA ILE A 181 -5.45 -2.47 5.67
C ILE A 181 -4.84 -3.77 5.16
N THR A 182 -3.81 -4.26 5.84
CA THR A 182 -3.04 -5.44 5.42
C THR A 182 -3.91 -6.70 5.31
N GLU A 183 -4.87 -6.87 6.21
CA GLU A 183 -5.82 -7.98 6.27
C GLU A 183 -6.81 -7.95 5.10
N GLN A 184 -7.00 -6.78 4.49
CA GLN A 184 -7.89 -6.54 3.35
C GLN A 184 -7.07 -6.01 2.17
N PHE A 185 -5.91 -6.61 1.91
CA PHE A 185 -4.90 -6.07 0.99
C PHE A 185 -5.45 -5.88 -0.42
N TRP A 186 -6.20 -6.84 -0.95
CA TRP A 186 -6.74 -6.76 -2.30
C TRP A 186 -7.75 -5.61 -2.43
N GLN A 187 -8.66 -5.48 -1.47
CA GLN A 187 -9.62 -4.38 -1.38
C GLN A 187 -8.90 -3.04 -1.22
N SER A 188 -7.85 -2.99 -0.39
CA SER A 188 -7.02 -1.79 -0.21
C SER A 188 -6.42 -1.31 -1.52
N VAL A 189 -5.82 -2.24 -2.30
CA VAL A 189 -5.28 -1.93 -3.63
C VAL A 189 -6.39 -1.56 -4.62
N GLY A 190 -7.59 -2.16 -4.49
CA GLY A 190 -8.78 -1.77 -5.25
C GLY A 190 -9.17 -0.32 -5.01
N VAL A 191 -9.28 0.11 -3.74
CA VAL A 191 -9.55 1.51 -3.37
C VAL A 191 -8.46 2.43 -3.89
N LEU A 192 -7.18 2.04 -3.79
CA LEU A 192 -6.08 2.84 -4.34
C LEU A 192 -6.22 3.00 -5.86
N SER A 193 -6.57 1.91 -6.55
CA SER A 193 -6.72 1.89 -8.01
C SER A 193 -7.88 2.76 -8.46
N TYR A 194 -9.02 2.68 -7.77
CA TYR A 194 -10.16 3.57 -7.97
C TYR A 194 -9.76 5.03 -7.73
N GLN A 195 -9.20 5.32 -6.56
CA GLN A 195 -8.92 6.69 -6.15
C GLN A 195 -7.92 7.39 -7.07
N PHE A 196 -6.91 6.68 -7.58
CA PHE A 196 -5.91 7.28 -8.48
C PHE A 196 -6.19 7.03 -9.97
N GLY A 197 -7.33 6.42 -10.31
CA GLY A 197 -7.65 6.02 -11.69
C GLY A 197 -6.60 5.08 -12.28
N TRP A 198 -5.96 4.25 -11.46
CA TRP A 198 -4.93 3.30 -11.88
C TRP A 198 -5.54 1.95 -12.24
N SER A 199 -4.89 1.24 -13.15
CA SER A 199 -5.35 -0.10 -13.53
C SER A 199 -5.11 -1.05 -12.36
N PRO A 200 -6.10 -1.82 -11.90
CA PRO A 200 -5.90 -2.79 -10.82
C PRO A 200 -4.82 -3.83 -11.22
N PRO A 201 -3.97 -4.29 -10.30
CA PRO A 201 -3.02 -5.35 -10.60
C PRO A 201 -3.77 -6.68 -10.78
N ASP A 202 -3.48 -7.40 -11.88
CA ASP A 202 -4.09 -8.70 -12.18
C ASP A 202 -3.74 -9.73 -11.10
N GLN A 203 -2.47 -9.77 -10.71
CA GLN A 203 -1.93 -10.63 -9.67
C GLN A 203 -1.18 -9.80 -8.63
N ILE A 204 -1.47 -10.08 -7.36
CA ILE A 204 -0.72 -9.51 -6.24
C ILE A 204 0.25 -10.57 -5.75
N GLN A 205 1.54 -10.38 -6.02
CA GLN A 205 2.58 -11.22 -5.46
C GLN A 205 2.77 -10.88 -3.97
N ARG A 206 2.45 -11.82 -3.09
CA ARG A 206 2.73 -11.69 -1.65
C ARG A 206 4.23 -11.87 -1.42
N LEU A 207 4.96 -10.76 -1.29
CA LEU A 207 6.40 -10.74 -1.05
C LEU A 207 6.69 -10.90 0.44
N MET A 208 7.83 -11.50 0.77
CA MET A 208 8.33 -11.62 2.15
C MET A 208 7.38 -12.37 3.12
N VAL A 209 6.67 -13.38 2.62
CA VAL A 209 5.84 -14.26 3.46
C VAL A 209 6.73 -15.27 4.19
N GLY A 210 6.85 -15.13 5.52
CA GLY A 210 7.60 -16.07 6.36
C GLY A 210 7.05 -17.50 6.29
N LYS A 211 7.96 -18.50 6.19
CA LYS A 211 7.66 -19.93 5.97
C LYS A 211 7.11 -20.67 7.21
N LYS A 212 7.42 -20.20 8.42
CA LYS A 212 6.86 -20.66 9.70
C LYS A 212 6.49 -19.41 10.48
N LYS A 213 5.21 -19.13 10.66
CA LYS A 213 4.77 -17.96 11.43
C LYS A 213 4.16 -18.46 12.73
N LEU A 214 4.68 -17.97 13.85
CA LEU A 214 3.80 -17.74 15.00
C LEU A 214 2.59 -16.97 14.47
N ARG A 215 1.39 -17.47 14.75
CA ARG A 215 0.13 -16.80 14.46
C ARG A 215 -0.56 -16.55 15.79
N ARG A 216 -1.43 -15.55 15.84
CA ARG A 216 -2.24 -15.26 17.03
C ARG A 216 -2.96 -16.50 17.56
N GLU A 217 -3.47 -17.35 16.68
CA GLU A 217 -4.16 -18.62 17.00
C GLU A 217 -3.29 -19.62 17.80
N ASN A 218 -1.96 -19.50 17.73
CA ASN A 218 -1.01 -20.39 18.39
C ASN A 218 -0.40 -19.77 19.66
N LEU A 219 -0.85 -18.59 20.08
CA LEU A 219 -0.35 -17.90 21.26
C LEU A 219 -1.33 -18.05 22.43
N THR A 220 -0.76 -18.07 23.64
CA THR A 220 -1.54 -18.03 24.87
C THR A 220 -2.10 -16.62 25.09
N GLN A 221 -3.22 -16.52 25.80
CA GLN A 221 -3.90 -15.24 26.03
C GLN A 221 -3.00 -14.23 26.75
N ASP A 222 -2.16 -14.68 27.69
CA ASP A 222 -1.26 -13.81 28.44
C ASP A 222 -0.15 -13.16 27.57
N VAL A 223 0.21 -13.79 26.43
CA VAL A 223 1.12 -13.20 25.44
C VAL A 223 0.37 -12.15 24.61
N ILE A 224 -0.87 -12.45 24.20
CA ILE A 224 -1.73 -11.53 23.45
C ILE A 224 -1.99 -10.27 24.29
N ASP A 225 -2.31 -10.44 25.57
CA ASP A 225 -2.56 -9.34 26.51
C ASP A 225 -1.31 -8.47 26.69
N ALA A 226 -0.13 -9.07 26.86
CA ALA A 226 1.12 -8.32 26.96
C ALA A 226 1.41 -7.49 25.71
N ILE A 227 1.11 -8.01 24.51
CA ILE A 227 1.23 -7.25 23.27
C ILE A 227 0.23 -6.09 23.24
N ALA A 228 -1.03 -6.35 23.60
CA ALA A 228 -2.10 -5.36 23.61
C ALA A 228 -1.82 -4.22 24.60
N GLU A 229 -1.36 -4.54 25.82
CA GLU A 229 -0.95 -3.57 26.84
C GLU A 229 0.12 -2.61 26.32
N CYS A 230 1.11 -3.11 25.58
CA CYS A 230 2.17 -2.30 25.00
C CYS A 230 1.75 -1.58 23.71
N ASN A 231 0.58 -1.86 23.14
CA ASN A 231 0.15 -1.36 21.83
C ASN A 231 -1.26 -0.74 21.85
N GLN A 232 -1.70 -0.21 23.00
CA GLN A 232 -3.04 0.36 23.16
C GLN A 232 -3.35 1.47 22.13
N LEU A 233 -2.39 2.36 21.87
CA LEU A 233 -2.60 3.44 20.89
C LEU A 233 -2.68 2.89 19.47
N ASP A 234 -1.86 1.89 19.14
CA ASP A 234 -1.94 1.22 17.84
C ASP A 234 -3.26 0.49 17.64
N LEU A 235 -3.85 -0.09 18.71
CA LEU A 235 -5.17 -0.72 18.66
C LEU A 235 -6.26 0.29 18.32
N GLU A 236 -6.30 1.41 19.05
CA GLU A 236 -7.28 2.48 18.80
C GLU A 236 -7.09 3.14 17.42
N LEU A 237 -5.85 3.38 17.01
CA LEU A 237 -5.56 3.94 15.69
C LEU A 237 -5.95 2.97 14.56
N TYR A 238 -5.70 1.68 14.75
CA TYR A 238 -6.06 0.66 13.76
C TYR A 238 -7.58 0.55 13.59
N ASP A 239 -8.35 0.55 14.68
CA ASP A 239 -9.80 0.54 14.60
C ASP A 239 -10.33 1.79 13.87
N TYR A 240 -9.79 2.96 14.21
CA TYR A 240 -10.11 4.21 13.51
C TYR A 240 -9.79 4.14 12.00
N ALA A 241 -8.58 3.70 11.64
CA ALA A 241 -8.14 3.55 10.26
C ALA A 241 -9.00 2.55 9.48
N LYS A 242 -9.38 1.44 10.13
CA LYS A 242 -10.22 0.40 9.54
C LYS A 242 -11.63 0.91 9.25
N SER A 243 -12.23 1.68 10.16
CA SER A 243 -13.53 2.31 9.90
C SER A 243 -13.48 3.29 8.72
N LEU A 244 -12.43 4.12 8.62
CA LEU A 244 -12.21 4.98 7.45
C LEU A 244 -12.11 4.18 6.16
N PHE A 245 -11.29 3.12 6.17
CA PHE A 245 -11.09 2.26 5.01
C PHE A 245 -12.39 1.56 4.57
N GLU A 246 -13.15 1.00 5.51
CA GLU A 246 -14.40 0.29 5.22
C GLU A 246 -15.44 1.23 4.60
N GLN A 247 -15.53 2.46 5.11
CA GLN A 247 -16.39 3.49 4.51
C GLN A 247 -15.96 3.78 3.05
N GLN A 248 -14.68 4.07 2.81
CA GLN A 248 -14.17 4.33 1.46
C GLN A 248 -14.39 3.16 0.50
N TYR A 249 -14.23 1.92 0.98
CA TYR A 249 -14.45 0.74 0.18
C TYR A 249 -15.93 0.58 -0.21
N GLN A 250 -16.87 0.83 0.73
CA GLN A 250 -18.30 0.78 0.40
C GLN A 250 -18.71 1.89 -0.58
N ASP A 251 -18.21 3.11 -0.39
CA ASP A 251 -18.49 4.24 -1.29
C ASP A 251 -17.98 3.96 -2.71
N MET A 252 -16.77 3.38 -2.82
CA MET A 252 -16.22 2.90 -4.09
C MET A 252 -17.14 1.86 -4.73
N LEU A 253 -17.55 0.81 -3.99
CA LEU A 253 -18.40 -0.24 -4.53
C LEU A 253 -19.72 0.30 -5.07
N GLN A 254 -20.40 1.17 -4.31
CA GLN A 254 -21.65 1.79 -4.73
C GLN A 254 -21.47 2.66 -5.98
N THR A 255 -20.41 3.47 -6.01
CA THR A 255 -20.13 4.36 -7.16
C THR A 255 -19.79 3.57 -8.41
N LEU A 256 -18.97 2.53 -8.27
CA LEU A 256 -18.60 1.66 -9.39
C LEU A 256 -19.81 0.93 -9.94
N GLU A 257 -20.64 0.33 -9.08
CA GLU A 257 -21.85 -0.38 -9.52
C GLU A 257 -22.82 0.58 -10.22
N TYR A 258 -23.04 1.77 -9.65
CA TYR A 258 -23.89 2.79 -10.27
C TYR A 258 -23.40 3.24 -11.65
N ARG A 259 -22.09 3.41 -11.84
CA ARG A 259 -21.52 3.91 -13.10
C ARG A 259 -21.33 2.84 -14.16
N TYR A 260 -20.96 1.62 -13.75
CA TYR A 260 -20.46 0.58 -14.65
C TYR A 260 -21.22 -0.73 -14.59
N GLY A 261 -22.25 -0.84 -13.75
CA GLY A 261 -23.02 -2.08 -13.55
C GLY A 261 -23.56 -2.63 -14.88
N ASP A 262 -24.34 -1.82 -15.58
CA ASP A 262 -24.94 -2.19 -16.87
C ASP A 262 -23.90 -2.60 -17.93
N ARG A 263 -22.73 -1.92 -17.95
CA ARG A 263 -21.65 -2.19 -18.91
C ARG A 263 -21.04 -3.57 -18.68
N VAL A 264 -20.84 -3.96 -17.43
CA VAL A 264 -20.27 -5.27 -17.09
C VAL A 264 -21.31 -6.39 -17.28
N ASP A 265 -22.59 -6.12 -16.99
CA ASP A 265 -23.67 -7.09 -17.21
C ASP A 265 -23.88 -7.38 -18.71
N ALA A 266 -23.78 -6.34 -19.56
CA ALA A 266 -23.83 -6.49 -21.02
C ALA A 266 -22.63 -7.26 -21.59
N ALA A 267 -21.42 -7.10 -21.02
CA ALA A 267 -20.24 -7.85 -21.43
C ALA A 267 -20.33 -9.34 -21.07
N SER A 268 -20.97 -9.65 -19.92
CA SER A 268 -21.15 -11.03 -19.44
C SER A 268 -22.19 -11.83 -20.24
N THR A 269 -23.06 -11.15 -20.98
CA THR A 269 -24.12 -11.75 -21.81
C THR A 269 -23.75 -11.87 -23.30
N SER A 270 -22.60 -11.34 -23.71
CA SER A 270 -22.09 -11.48 -25.08
C SER A 270 -21.37 -12.83 -25.29
N PRO A 271 -21.70 -13.60 -26.34
CA PRO A 271 -21.00 -14.85 -26.64
C PRO A 271 -19.61 -14.53 -27.20
N ILE A 272 -18.59 -14.54 -26.34
CA ILE A 272 -17.20 -14.47 -26.76
C ILE A 272 -16.62 -15.89 -26.73
N GLU A 273 -16.21 -16.38 -27.90
CA GLU A 273 -15.41 -17.60 -28.05
C GLU A 273 -14.20 -17.55 -27.12
N ALA A 274 -14.09 -18.54 -26.24
CA ALA A 274 -13.08 -18.63 -25.22
C ALA A 274 -11.67 -18.59 -25.84
N SER A 275 -10.92 -17.51 -25.59
CA SER A 275 -9.46 -17.56 -25.68
C SER A 275 -8.92 -18.34 -24.48
N PRO A 276 -7.88 -19.17 -24.64
CA PRO A 276 -7.50 -20.14 -23.62
C PRO A 276 -6.86 -19.43 -22.43
N MET A 277 -7.51 -19.53 -21.27
CA MET A 277 -6.87 -19.28 -19.98
C MET A 277 -5.72 -20.28 -19.80
N ILE A 278 -4.48 -19.76 -19.75
CA ILE A 278 -3.31 -20.55 -19.36
C ILE A 278 -3.44 -20.87 -17.88
N SER A 279 -3.83 -22.11 -17.59
CA SER A 279 -3.88 -22.70 -16.25
C SER A 279 -2.47 -23.08 -15.79
N ASN A 280 -1.77 -22.16 -15.13
CA ASN A 280 -0.56 -22.55 -14.39
C ASN A 280 -0.89 -22.75 -12.92
N ASN A 281 -1.17 -24.02 -12.62
CA ASN A 281 -1.37 -24.58 -11.29
C ASN A 281 0.00 -24.83 -10.63
N SER A 282 0.37 -24.05 -9.60
CA SER A 282 1.36 -24.50 -8.60
C SER A 282 1.33 -23.63 -7.34
N GLY A 283 0.95 -24.21 -6.20
CA GLY A 283 1.33 -23.69 -4.87
C GLY A 283 0.24 -23.68 -3.81
N SER A 284 -0.13 -24.86 -3.30
CA SER A 284 -0.95 -25.09 -2.10
C SER A 284 -0.40 -24.37 -0.85
N GLY A 285 -1.27 -23.69 -0.08
CA GLY A 285 -0.91 -23.18 1.25
C GLY A 285 -1.95 -22.30 1.96
N ASN A 286 -3.08 -22.91 2.36
CA ASN A 286 -4.06 -22.54 3.41
C ASN A 286 -4.47 -21.07 3.65
N LEU A 287 -5.66 -20.75 3.10
CA LEU A 287 -6.90 -20.41 3.82
C LEU A 287 -6.75 -19.94 5.28
N ASN A 288 -7.03 -18.65 5.51
CA ASN A 288 -8.04 -18.17 6.45
C ASN A 288 -8.27 -16.66 6.21
N SER A 289 -9.55 -16.28 6.04
CA SER A 289 -10.16 -14.94 5.85
C SER A 289 -10.42 -14.37 4.44
N GLU A 290 -10.17 -15.09 3.35
CA GLU A 290 -10.56 -14.64 1.99
C GLU A 290 -11.68 -15.53 1.41
N ASN A 291 -12.91 -15.33 1.87
CA ASN A 291 -14.13 -15.79 1.20
C ASN A 291 -15.09 -14.60 1.05
N LEU A 292 -14.63 -13.52 0.39
CA LEU A 292 -15.55 -12.88 -0.54
C LEU A 292 -15.71 -13.89 -1.68
N ASN A 293 -16.94 -14.31 -1.97
CA ASN A 293 -17.25 -15.19 -3.10
C ASN A 293 -16.39 -14.76 -4.30
N SER A 294 -15.69 -15.70 -4.93
CA SER A 294 -14.83 -15.44 -6.10
C SER A 294 -15.55 -14.62 -7.18
N GLU A 295 -16.86 -14.77 -7.28
CA GLU A 295 -17.78 -13.98 -8.11
C GLU A 295 -17.78 -12.49 -7.75
N ASN A 296 -17.87 -12.12 -6.46
CA ASN A 296 -17.82 -10.73 -6.02
C ASN A 296 -16.47 -10.08 -6.37
N LEU A 297 -15.35 -10.78 -6.14
CA LEU A 297 -14.02 -10.27 -6.52
C LEU A 297 -13.88 -10.09 -8.04
N THR A 298 -14.44 -11.02 -8.81
CA THR A 298 -14.44 -10.93 -10.28
C THR A 298 -15.28 -9.74 -10.76
N ARG A 299 -16.45 -9.53 -10.16
CA ARG A 299 -17.31 -8.38 -10.49
C ARG A 299 -16.63 -7.05 -10.18
N VAL A 300 -16.03 -6.92 -8.99
CA VAL A 300 -15.31 -5.71 -8.58
C VAL A 300 -14.12 -5.43 -9.51
N ARG A 301 -13.40 -6.46 -9.97
CA ARG A 301 -12.34 -6.31 -10.97
C ARG A 301 -12.86 -5.72 -12.27
N SER A 302 -13.94 -6.27 -12.82
CA SER A 302 -14.52 -5.80 -14.09
C SER A 302 -15.00 -4.35 -13.98
N LEU A 303 -15.56 -3.96 -12.82
CA LEU A 303 -15.95 -2.59 -12.54
C LEU A 303 -14.75 -1.64 -12.48
N LEU A 304 -13.72 -2.00 -11.73
CA LEU A 304 -12.47 -1.23 -11.63
C LEU A 304 -11.78 -1.08 -12.99
N GLU A 305 -11.87 -2.11 -13.84
CA GLU A 305 -11.32 -2.07 -15.19
C GLU A 305 -12.08 -1.07 -16.08
N CYS A 306 -13.42 -1.07 -16.05
CA CYS A 306 -14.21 -0.06 -16.74
C CYS A 306 -13.87 1.36 -16.26
N HIS A 307 -13.73 1.52 -14.95
CA HIS A 307 -13.35 2.79 -14.33
C HIS A 307 -11.98 3.28 -14.80
N TYR A 308 -10.99 2.39 -14.77
CA TYR A 308 -9.65 2.69 -15.26
C TYR A 308 -9.67 3.13 -16.74
N GLN A 309 -10.43 2.44 -17.60
CA GLN A 309 -10.52 2.79 -19.02
C GLN A 309 -11.05 4.20 -19.25
N ASP A 310 -12.06 4.61 -18.48
CA ASP A 310 -12.60 5.97 -18.54
C ASP A 310 -11.58 7.00 -18.07
N CYS A 311 -10.91 6.74 -16.94
CA CYS A 311 -9.85 7.61 -16.42
C CYS A 311 -8.71 7.78 -17.43
N PHE A 312 -8.30 6.66 -18.04
CA PHE A 312 -7.26 6.65 -19.06
C PHE A 312 -7.66 7.47 -20.28
N ALA A 313 -8.90 7.31 -20.78
CA ALA A 313 -9.41 8.05 -21.92
C ALA A 313 -9.54 9.56 -21.66
N GLN A 314 -9.87 9.96 -20.42
CA GLN A 314 -9.93 11.36 -20.01
C GLN A 314 -8.53 11.99 -19.92
N ALA A 315 -7.55 11.26 -19.38
CA ALA A 315 -6.17 11.73 -19.26
C ALA A 315 -5.41 11.75 -20.61
N HIS A 316 -5.83 10.90 -21.57
CA HIS A 316 -5.22 10.78 -22.89
C HIS A 316 -6.28 11.03 -23.99
N PRO A 317 -6.78 12.29 -24.11
CA PRO A 317 -7.73 12.61 -25.17
C PRO A 317 -7.09 12.28 -26.53
N LYS A 318 -7.87 11.67 -27.41
CA LYS A 318 -7.40 11.23 -28.74
C LYS A 318 -6.75 12.40 -29.50
N GLU A 319 -5.44 12.52 -29.46
CA GLU A 319 -4.72 13.33 -30.43
C GLU A 319 -4.93 12.74 -31.82
N LYS A 320 -5.00 13.59 -32.85
CA LYS A 320 -4.98 13.13 -34.24
C LYS A 320 -3.71 12.31 -34.45
N ALA A 321 -3.88 11.00 -34.59
CA ALA A 321 -2.82 10.04 -34.86
C ALA A 321 -1.90 10.55 -35.98
N THR A 322 -0.69 10.99 -35.62
CA THR A 322 0.31 11.45 -36.60
C THR A 322 1.55 10.61 -36.65
N ASN A 323 1.76 9.67 -35.72
CA ASN A 323 2.90 8.75 -35.81
C ASN A 323 2.44 7.29 -35.78
N ARG A 324 2.50 6.68 -36.97
CA ARG A 324 2.37 5.24 -37.16
C ARG A 324 3.60 4.59 -36.52
N LEU A 325 3.44 3.99 -35.35
CA LEU A 325 4.50 3.19 -34.73
C LEU A 325 4.51 1.81 -35.38
N THR A 326 5.47 1.57 -36.26
CA THR A 326 5.73 0.24 -36.83
C THR A 326 6.59 -0.54 -35.84
N PHE A 327 6.02 -1.54 -35.18
CA PHE A 327 6.77 -2.44 -34.30
C PHE A 327 7.21 -3.70 -35.07
N SER A 328 8.44 -4.17 -34.83
CA SER A 328 8.90 -5.51 -35.23
C SER A 328 9.21 -6.34 -33.98
N PHE A 329 9.21 -7.67 -34.13
CA PHE A 329 9.56 -8.61 -33.04
C PHE A 329 11.00 -8.45 -32.51
N ASP A 330 11.83 -7.69 -33.21
CA ASP A 330 13.24 -7.45 -32.86
C ASP A 330 13.43 -6.21 -31.98
N GLN A 331 12.34 -5.52 -31.60
CA GLN A 331 12.39 -4.29 -30.82
C GLN A 331 11.72 -4.48 -29.45
N ALA A 332 12.46 -4.15 -28.39
CA ALA A 332 11.87 -4.04 -27.05
C ALA A 332 10.83 -2.91 -27.07
N VAL A 333 9.58 -3.23 -26.76
CA VAL A 333 8.52 -2.24 -26.60
C VAL A 333 8.57 -1.74 -25.15
N PRO A 334 8.88 -0.45 -24.90
CA PRO A 334 8.68 0.10 -23.57
C PRO A 334 7.17 0.39 -23.39
N GLY A 335 6.55 -0.20 -22.38
CA GLY A 335 5.17 0.16 -22.03
C GLY A 335 4.61 -0.57 -20.81
N ASN A 336 4.21 0.21 -19.79
CA ASN A 336 3.15 -0.17 -18.87
C ASN A 336 1.89 0.59 -19.35
N GLY A 337 0.86 -0.09 -19.86
CA GLY A 337 -0.37 0.60 -20.26
C GLY A 337 -1.25 -0.15 -21.27
N TRP A 338 -2.39 0.47 -21.57
CA TRP A 338 -3.27 0.03 -22.65
C TRP A 338 -2.81 0.64 -23.97
N HIS A 339 -2.70 -0.20 -24.99
CA HIS A 339 -2.40 0.18 -26.35
C HIS A 339 -3.66 0.01 -27.19
N ARG A 340 -3.74 0.76 -28.29
CA ARG A 340 -4.82 0.64 -29.24
C ARG A 340 -4.39 -0.28 -30.38
N LEU A 341 -5.12 -1.36 -30.61
CA LEU A 341 -4.88 -2.25 -31.73
C LEU A 341 -5.50 -1.61 -32.97
N GLU A 342 -4.70 -0.96 -33.80
CA GLU A 342 -5.16 -0.40 -35.08
C GLU A 342 -4.92 -1.40 -36.22
N GLY A 343 -5.97 -1.73 -36.98
CA GLY A 343 -5.88 -2.59 -38.18
C GLY A 343 -6.56 -3.96 -38.09
N LEU A 344 -7.18 -4.31 -36.96
CA LEU A 344 -8.12 -5.42 -36.85
C LEU A 344 -9.58 -4.90 -36.77
N GLU A 345 -10.56 -5.75 -37.09
CA GLU A 345 -11.99 -5.40 -37.05
C GLU A 345 -12.47 -4.88 -35.68
N ARG A 346 -11.73 -5.20 -34.61
CA ARG A 346 -11.98 -4.71 -33.25
C ARG A 346 -10.94 -3.68 -32.88
N ASN A 347 -11.30 -2.41 -33.06
CA ASN A 347 -10.52 -1.23 -32.67
C ASN A 347 -10.60 -1.01 -31.13
N GLU A 348 -10.39 -2.09 -30.39
CA GLU A 348 -10.53 -2.17 -28.94
C GLU A 348 -9.18 -1.84 -28.27
N PRO A 349 -9.18 -1.09 -27.15
CA PRO A 349 -8.01 -1.00 -26.30
C PRO A 349 -7.61 -2.42 -25.84
N PHE A 350 -6.32 -2.72 -25.76
CA PHE A 350 -5.78 -3.94 -25.14
C PHE A 350 -4.55 -3.60 -24.29
N ARG A 351 -4.25 -4.39 -23.26
CA ARG A 351 -3.10 -4.17 -22.37
C ARG A 351 -2.04 -5.24 -22.61
N TRP A 352 -0.76 -4.84 -22.64
CA TRP A 352 0.34 -5.79 -22.50
C TRP A 352 0.52 -6.13 -21.01
N THR A 353 0.46 -7.41 -20.67
CA THR A 353 0.66 -7.95 -19.31
C THR A 353 2.08 -8.39 -19.09
#